data_AF-A0A960D4A0-F1
#
_entry.id   AF-A0A960D4A0-F1
#
_cell.length_a   1.000
_cell.length_b   1.000
_cell.length_c   1.000
_cell.angle_alpha   90.00
_cell.angle_beta   90.00
_cell.angle_gamma   90.00
#
_symmetry.space_group_name_H-M   'P 1'
#
loop_
_entity.id
_entity.type
_entity.pdbx_description
1 polymer ?
#
loop_
_entity_poly.entity_id
_entity_poly.type
_entity_poly.pdbx_seq_one_letter_code
_entity_poly.pdbx_strand_id
1 'polypeptide(L)'
;WTYEEATVYCGIRAPRTPLQAQFSLSFGVAAMLRWGCLGPSVYRGREFVDPLLRALEDRVVVRVDPDWTGSGTRAARLRLGLSDGRTLEEVVLAVKGDRWLPWSEADLVEKFIGYSREVLGEERATRLAEHILHAPGEAGVFP
;
A
#
# COMPACT_ATOMS: atom_id res chain seq x y z
N TRP A 1 -6.10 8.89 11.23
CA TRP A 1 -5.51 10.24 11.13
C TRP A 1 -4.30 10.20 10.23
N THR A 2 -4.03 11.29 9.52
CA THR A 2 -2.84 11.46 8.67
C THR A 2 -2.58 12.96 8.44
N TYR A 3 -1.57 13.32 7.65
CA TYR A 3 -1.24 14.69 7.28
C TYR A 3 -2.12 15.20 6.12
N GLU A 4 -2.30 16.51 5.98
CA GLU A 4 -3.25 17.12 5.04
C GLU A 4 -3.00 16.71 3.58
N GLU A 5 -1.75 16.77 3.12
CA GLU A 5 -1.37 16.45 1.74
C GLU A 5 -1.81 15.04 1.30
N ALA A 6 -1.80 14.06 2.21
CA ALA A 6 -2.32 12.72 1.92
C ALA A 6 -3.82 12.74 1.56
N THR A 7 -4.60 13.62 2.19
CA THR A 7 -6.03 13.77 1.89
C THR A 7 -6.29 14.58 0.62
N VAL A 8 -5.35 15.45 0.23
CA VAL A 8 -5.42 16.20 -1.04
C VAL A 8 -5.21 15.24 -2.22
N TYR A 9 -4.18 14.40 -2.18
CA TYR A 9 -3.91 13.47 -3.28
C TYR A 9 -4.80 12.23 -3.25
N CYS A 10 -5.12 11.70 -2.06
CA CYS A 10 -5.79 10.42 -1.91
C CYS A 10 -7.14 10.54 -1.16
N GLY A 11 -7.85 11.66 -1.35
CA GLY A 11 -9.11 11.97 -0.67
C GLY A 11 -10.37 11.36 -1.27
N ILE A 12 -10.28 10.61 -2.38
CA ILE A 12 -11.48 10.10 -3.06
C ILE A 12 -12.22 9.11 -2.14
N ARG A 13 -13.54 9.31 -2.01
CA ARG A 13 -14.45 8.43 -1.27
C ARG A 13 -15.33 7.63 -2.22
N ALA A 14 -15.71 6.42 -1.80
CA ALA A 14 -16.55 5.51 -2.58
C ALA A 14 -16.13 5.40 -4.06
N PRO A 15 -14.84 5.06 -4.34
CA PRO A 15 -14.32 5.08 -5.71
C PRO A 15 -15.05 4.06 -6.59
N ARG A 16 -15.47 4.49 -7.78
CA ARG A 16 -16.22 3.65 -8.73
C ARG A 16 -15.34 3.06 -9.83
N THR A 17 -14.11 3.55 -9.96
CA THR A 17 -13.13 3.05 -10.94
C THR A 17 -11.81 2.67 -10.27
N PRO A 18 -11.03 1.74 -10.87
CA PRO A 18 -9.71 1.39 -10.36
C PRO A 18 -8.76 2.59 -10.24
N LEU A 19 -8.84 3.55 -11.17
CA LEU A 19 -8.05 4.77 -11.11
C LEU A 19 -8.40 5.62 -9.89
N GLN A 20 -9.70 5.85 -9.64
CA GLN A 20 -10.16 6.56 -8.45
C GLN A 20 -9.71 5.86 -7.15
N ALA A 21 -9.73 4.53 -7.14
CA ALA A 21 -9.35 3.76 -5.97
C ALA A 21 -7.85 3.86 -5.63
N GLN A 22 -6.97 4.10 -6.62
CA GLN A 22 -5.56 4.38 -6.37
C GLN A 22 -5.34 5.70 -5.61
N PHE A 23 -6.30 6.63 -5.71
CA PHE A 23 -6.30 7.92 -5.01
C PHE A 23 -7.33 7.95 -3.87
N SER A 24 -7.53 6.82 -3.19
CA SER A 24 -8.48 6.69 -2.08
C SER A 24 -7.84 6.02 -0.86
N LEU A 25 -7.56 6.81 0.17
CA LEU A 25 -7.04 6.31 1.46
C LEU A 25 -8.00 5.30 2.10
N SER A 26 -9.30 5.59 2.05
CA SER A 26 -10.32 4.75 2.67
C SER A 26 -10.47 3.41 1.99
N PHE A 27 -10.42 3.37 0.66
CA PHE A 27 -10.38 2.12 -0.10
C PHE A 27 -9.12 1.32 0.27
N GLY A 28 -7.95 1.96 0.31
CA GLY A 28 -6.70 1.30 0.65
C GLY A 28 -6.73 0.65 2.05
N VAL A 29 -7.23 1.38 3.05
CA VAL A 29 -7.42 0.84 4.41
C VAL A 29 -8.42 -0.32 4.40
N ALA A 30 -9.54 -0.19 3.71
CA ALA A 30 -10.55 -1.25 3.63
C ALA A 30 -10.01 -2.52 2.96
N ALA A 31 -9.20 -2.39 1.90
CA ALA A 31 -8.57 -3.53 1.22
C ALA A 31 -7.56 -4.24 2.13
N MET A 32 -6.72 -3.49 2.84
CA MET A 32 -5.80 -4.05 3.84
C MET A 32 -6.55 -4.77 4.97
N LEU A 33 -7.69 -4.26 5.44
CA LEU A 33 -8.52 -4.95 6.43
C LEU A 33 -9.18 -6.21 5.87
N ARG A 34 -9.58 -6.21 4.59
CA ARG A 34 -10.29 -7.32 3.96
C ARG A 34 -9.37 -8.49 3.58
N TRP A 35 -8.17 -8.18 3.09
CA TRP A 35 -7.25 -9.16 2.49
C TRP A 35 -5.84 -9.16 3.08
N GLY A 36 -5.48 -8.18 3.91
CA GLY A 36 -4.12 -8.04 4.41
C GLY A 36 -3.11 -7.55 3.37
N CYS A 37 -3.55 -7.16 2.18
CA CYS A 37 -2.69 -6.70 1.10
C CYS A 37 -3.33 -5.61 0.23
N LEU A 38 -2.49 -4.88 -0.50
CA LEU A 38 -2.89 -3.84 -1.45
C LEU A 38 -2.15 -4.05 -2.78
N GLY A 39 -2.29 -5.24 -3.36
CA GLY A 39 -1.69 -5.60 -4.64
C GLY A 39 -2.60 -5.29 -5.85
N PRO A 40 -2.14 -5.51 -7.09
CA PRO A 40 -2.92 -5.19 -8.29
C PRO A 40 -4.26 -5.93 -8.42
N SER A 41 -4.43 -7.06 -7.74
CA SER A 41 -5.66 -7.85 -7.76
C SER A 41 -6.85 -7.06 -7.21
N VAL A 42 -6.64 -6.27 -6.14
CA VAL A 42 -7.70 -5.55 -5.43
C VAL A 42 -8.36 -4.45 -6.29
N TYR A 43 -7.66 -4.02 -7.34
CA TYR A 43 -8.11 -3.03 -8.30
C TYR A 43 -8.81 -3.65 -9.53
N ARG A 44 -9.08 -4.96 -9.54
CA ARG A 44 -9.66 -5.67 -10.70
C ARG A 44 -10.74 -6.66 -10.29
N GLY A 45 -11.59 -6.99 -11.26
CA GLY A 45 -12.51 -8.12 -11.22
C GLY A 45 -13.35 -8.17 -9.93
N ARG A 46 -13.40 -9.36 -9.33
CA ARG A 46 -14.26 -9.67 -8.17
C ARG A 46 -13.85 -8.93 -6.90
N GLU A 47 -12.55 -8.75 -6.65
CA GLU A 47 -12.08 -8.05 -5.45
C GLU A 47 -12.50 -6.57 -5.49
N PHE A 48 -12.38 -5.93 -6.64
CA PHE A 48 -12.77 -4.52 -6.76
C PHE A 48 -14.27 -4.25 -6.52
N VAL A 49 -15.13 -5.21 -6.87
CA VAL A 49 -16.59 -5.10 -6.68
C VAL A 49 -17.08 -5.81 -5.41
N ASP A 50 -16.19 -6.25 -4.52
CA ASP A 50 -16.56 -6.97 -3.30
C ASP A 50 -17.44 -6.10 -2.37
N PRO A 51 -18.65 -6.57 -1.97
CA PRO A 51 -19.55 -5.76 -1.16
C PRO A 51 -19.06 -5.58 0.28
N LEU A 52 -18.27 -6.50 0.83
CA LEU A 52 -17.68 -6.36 2.16
C LEU A 52 -16.56 -5.31 2.16
N LEU A 53 -15.78 -5.22 1.07
CA LEU A 53 -14.83 -4.11 0.89
C LEU A 53 -15.56 -2.76 0.96
N ARG A 54 -16.70 -2.61 0.28
CA ARG A 54 -17.50 -1.38 0.30
C ARG A 54 -18.01 -1.08 1.71
N ALA A 55 -18.56 -2.08 2.39
CA ALA A 55 -19.03 -1.94 3.77
C ALA A 55 -17.91 -1.57 4.76
N LEU A 56 -16.67 -2.03 4.52
CA LEU A 56 -15.51 -1.60 5.30
C LEU A 56 -15.10 -0.17 4.99
N GLU A 57 -15.03 0.20 3.70
CA GLU A 57 -14.70 1.56 3.25
C GLU A 57 -15.64 2.59 3.86
N ASP A 58 -16.95 2.32 3.86
CA ASP A 58 -17.99 3.21 4.42
C ASP A 58 -17.78 3.49 5.91
N ARG A 59 -17.11 2.59 6.64
CA ARG A 59 -16.79 2.77 8.06
C ARG A 59 -15.49 3.51 8.31
N VAL A 60 -14.62 3.64 7.31
CA VAL A 60 -13.35 4.36 7.45
C VAL A 60 -13.62 5.85 7.51
N VAL A 61 -13.16 6.52 8.57
CA VAL A 61 -13.17 7.98 8.68
C VAL A 61 -11.74 8.49 8.64
N VAL A 62 -11.43 9.30 7.63
CA VAL A 62 -10.12 9.95 7.50
C VAL A 62 -10.16 11.31 8.18
N ARG A 63 -9.13 11.61 8.98
CA ARG A 63 -8.97 12.86 9.72
C ARG A 63 -7.57 13.38 9.50
N VAL A 64 -7.43 14.70 9.38
CA VAL A 64 -6.13 15.37 9.34
C VAL A 64 -5.64 15.61 10.77
N ASP A 65 -4.36 15.39 10.97
CA ASP A 65 -3.60 15.78 12.15
C ASP A 65 -2.75 17.02 11.80
N PRO A 66 -3.04 18.21 12.39
CA PRO A 66 -2.38 19.44 12.02
C PRO A 66 -0.89 19.45 12.41
N ASP A 67 -0.49 18.70 13.43
CA ASP A 67 0.90 18.68 13.88
C ASP A 67 1.79 17.92 12.88
N TRP A 68 1.30 16.82 12.32
CA TRP A 68 1.98 16.10 11.24
C TRP A 68 2.04 16.90 9.95
N THR A 69 0.98 17.67 9.67
CA THR A 69 0.96 18.61 8.53
C THR A 69 2.00 19.71 8.71
N GLY A 70 2.02 20.39 9.86
CA GLY A 70 2.95 21.48 10.13
C GLY A 70 4.42 21.06 10.20
N SER A 71 4.70 19.83 10.63
CA SER A 71 6.05 19.27 10.65
C SER A 71 6.49 18.62 9.33
N GLY A 72 5.59 18.45 8.36
CA GLY A 72 5.84 17.70 7.13
C GLY A 72 6.07 16.20 7.37
N THR A 73 5.61 15.67 8.50
CA THR A 73 5.81 14.26 8.86
C THR A 73 4.78 13.39 8.14
N ARG A 74 5.26 12.45 7.32
CA ARG A 74 4.42 11.47 6.61
C ARG A 74 3.94 10.35 7.53
N ALA A 75 3.11 10.69 8.50
CA ALA A 75 2.61 9.79 9.52
C ALA A 75 1.15 9.36 9.31
N ALA A 76 0.78 8.26 9.95
CA ALA A 76 -0.59 7.79 10.04
C ALA A 76 -0.87 7.15 11.40
N ARG A 77 -2.11 7.31 11.87
CA ARG A 77 -2.65 6.59 13.03
C ARG A 77 -3.93 5.90 12.63
N LEU A 78 -4.01 4.60 12.90
CA LEU A 78 -5.19 3.79 12.69
C LEU A 78 -5.76 3.38 14.04
N ARG A 79 -7.04 3.68 14.26
CA ARG A 79 -7.80 3.21 15.42
C ARG A 79 -8.95 2.36 14.94
N LEU A 80 -9.07 1.14 15.47
CA LEU A 80 -10.09 0.16 15.11
C LEU A 80 -10.94 -0.16 16.32
N GLY A 81 -12.26 0.06 16.19
CA GLY A 81 -13.24 -0.49 17.13
C GLY A 81 -13.64 -1.90 16.70
N LEU A 82 -13.48 -2.87 17.59
CA LEU A 82 -13.84 -4.26 17.36
C LEU A 82 -15.23 -4.57 17.91
N SER A 83 -15.87 -5.61 17.38
CA SER A 83 -17.23 -6.03 17.78
C SER A 83 -17.32 -6.52 19.23
N ASP A 84 -16.19 -6.92 19.83
CA ASP A 84 -16.08 -7.30 21.24
C ASP A 84 -15.90 -6.08 22.18
N GLY A 85 -15.98 -4.85 21.62
CA GLY A 85 -15.82 -3.60 22.35
C GLY A 85 -14.38 -3.15 22.52
N ARG A 86 -13.38 -3.95 22.14
CA ARG A 86 -11.98 -3.52 22.21
C ARG A 86 -11.67 -2.43 21.19
N THR A 87 -10.68 -1.61 21.53
CA THR A 87 -10.07 -0.65 20.61
C THR A 87 -8.62 -1.05 20.39
N LEU A 88 -8.22 -1.20 19.13
CA LEU A 88 -6.82 -1.29 18.74
C LEU A 88 -6.38 0.07 18.18
N GLU A 89 -5.17 0.49 18.49
CA GLU A 89 -4.58 1.71 17.93
C GLU A 89 -3.12 1.46 17.60
N GLU A 90 -2.68 1.98 16.46
CA GLU A 90 -1.29 1.95 16.03
C GLU A 90 -0.92 3.29 15.37
N VAL A 91 0.30 3.76 15.61
CA VAL A 91 0.85 4.99 15.02
C VAL A 91 2.14 4.66 14.29
N VAL A 92 2.21 5.06 13.02
CA VAL A 92 3.42 4.92 12.20
C VAL A 92 3.89 6.30 11.79
N LEU A 93 5.17 6.60 12.06
CA LEU A 93 5.76 7.92 11.84
C LEU A 93 6.65 8.02 10.60
N ALA A 94 6.85 6.90 9.89
CA ALA A 94 7.63 6.82 8.67
C ALA A 94 7.02 5.79 7.71
N VAL A 95 7.16 6.02 6.40
CA VAL A 95 6.70 5.09 5.37
C VAL A 95 7.88 4.24 4.92
N LYS A 96 7.67 2.94 4.72
CA LYS A 96 8.70 2.05 4.16
C LYS A 96 9.12 2.56 2.77
N GLY A 97 10.40 2.84 2.62
CA GLY A 97 11.02 3.49 1.46
C GLY A 97 11.31 4.98 1.62
N ASP A 98 10.90 5.61 2.71
CA ASP A 98 11.40 6.94 3.06
C ASP A 98 12.91 6.88 3.38
N ARG A 99 13.59 8.03 3.30
CA ARG A 99 15.03 8.15 3.62
C ARG A 99 15.41 7.58 4.99
N TRP A 100 14.48 7.59 5.94
CA TRP A 100 14.67 7.16 7.32
C TRP A 100 14.24 5.71 7.56
N LEU A 101 13.51 5.11 6.62
CA LEU A 101 13.04 3.73 6.68
C LEU A 101 13.22 3.09 5.30
N PRO A 102 14.47 2.94 4.81
CA PRO A 102 14.72 2.42 3.47
C PRO A 102 14.23 0.97 3.35
N TRP A 103 13.97 0.54 2.11
CA TRP A 103 13.76 -0.87 1.83
C TRP A 103 15.06 -1.64 2.05
N SER A 104 14.98 -2.81 2.68
CA SER A 104 16.09 -3.75 2.58
C SER A 104 16.13 -4.37 1.19
N GLU A 105 17.30 -4.86 0.78
CA GLU A 105 17.43 -5.56 -0.49
C GLU A 105 16.47 -6.76 -0.58
N ALA A 106 16.37 -7.55 0.50
CA ALA A 106 15.46 -8.68 0.58
C ALA A 106 14.00 -8.27 0.34
N ASP A 107 13.56 -7.13 0.89
CA ASP A 107 12.21 -6.62 0.65
C ASP A 107 11.99 -6.21 -0.81
N LEU A 108 13.02 -5.64 -1.47
CA LEU A 108 12.96 -5.25 -2.88
C LEU A 108 12.88 -6.49 -3.78
N VAL A 109 13.69 -7.51 -3.49
CA VAL A 109 13.67 -8.80 -4.20
C VAL A 109 12.32 -9.49 -4.04
N GLU A 110 11.80 -9.59 -2.82
CA GLU A 110 10.49 -10.19 -2.54
C GLU A 110 9.38 -9.47 -3.32
N LYS A 111 9.39 -8.13 -3.29
CA LYS A 111 8.44 -7.32 -4.06
C LYS A 111 8.58 -7.60 -5.56
N PHE A 112 9.78 -7.56 -6.12
CA PHE A 112 10.01 -7.80 -7.55
C PHE A 112 9.49 -9.17 -7.98
N ILE A 113 9.81 -10.22 -7.23
CA ILE A 113 9.34 -11.58 -7.50
C ILE A 113 7.82 -11.63 -7.41
N GLY A 114 7.22 -11.03 -6.38
CA GLY A 114 5.76 -10.99 -6.19
C GLY A 114 5.01 -10.41 -7.39
N TYR A 115 5.57 -9.40 -8.07
CA TYR A 115 4.96 -8.76 -9.24
C TYR A 115 5.28 -9.44 -10.58
N SER A 116 6.33 -10.24 -10.67
CA SER A 116 6.81 -10.81 -11.94
C SER A 116 6.61 -12.32 -12.05
N ARG A 117 6.43 -13.03 -10.94
CA ARG A 117 6.35 -14.51 -10.91
C ARG A 117 5.20 -15.08 -11.74
N GLU A 118 4.07 -14.40 -11.87
CA GLU A 118 2.94 -14.89 -12.68
C GLU A 118 3.27 -14.92 -14.18
N VAL A 119 4.17 -14.05 -14.63
CA VAL A 119 4.57 -13.91 -16.04
C VAL A 119 5.86 -14.68 -16.32
N LEU A 120 6.85 -14.55 -15.43
CA LEU A 120 8.19 -15.12 -15.61
C LEU A 120 8.34 -16.50 -14.96
N GLY A 121 7.51 -16.87 -13.99
CA GLY A 121 7.82 -17.96 -13.07
C GLY A 121 8.88 -17.54 -12.06
N GLU A 122 8.89 -18.23 -10.92
CA GLU A 122 9.70 -17.85 -9.74
C GLU A 122 11.20 -17.83 -10.03
N GLU A 123 11.75 -18.90 -10.63
CA GLU A 123 13.18 -19.02 -10.90
C GLU A 123 13.72 -17.89 -11.80
N ARG A 124 13.00 -17.54 -12.87
CA ARG A 124 13.40 -16.44 -13.77
C ARG A 124 13.24 -15.08 -13.10
N ALA A 125 12.20 -14.90 -12.29
CA ALA A 125 12.01 -13.66 -11.54
C ALA A 125 13.14 -13.42 -10.53
N THR A 126 13.55 -14.46 -9.79
CA THR A 126 14.67 -14.37 -8.82
C THR A 126 15.99 -14.02 -9.50
N ARG A 127 16.35 -14.74 -10.57
CA ARG A 127 17.58 -14.44 -11.32
C ARG A 127 17.60 -13.01 -11.87
N LEU A 128 16.47 -12.55 -12.40
CA LEU A 128 16.37 -11.19 -12.93
C LEU A 128 16.48 -10.14 -11.82
N ALA A 129 15.90 -10.37 -10.65
CA ALA A 129 16.03 -9.47 -9.50
C ALA A 129 17.49 -9.35 -9.06
N GLU A 130 18.20 -10.48 -8.91
CA GLU A 130 19.62 -10.50 -8.56
C GLU A 130 20.48 -9.77 -9.61
N HIS A 131 20.20 -10.01 -10.89
CA HIS A 131 20.92 -9.35 -11.98
C HIS A 131 20.72 -7.83 -11.97
N ILE A 132 19.49 -7.35 -11.80
CA ILE A 132 19.19 -5.90 -11.75
C ILE A 132 19.91 -5.23 -10.57
N LEU A 133 20.06 -5.92 -9.44
CA LEU A 133 20.66 -5.35 -8.23
C LEU A 133 22.19 -5.36 -8.26
N HIS A 134 22.80 -6.41 -8.84
CA HIS A 134 24.22 -6.70 -8.63
C HIS A 134 25.06 -6.76 -9.90
N ALA A 135 24.44 -6.74 -11.09
CA ALA A 135 25.22 -6.77 -12.32
C ALA A 135 26.03 -5.47 -12.51
N PRO A 136 27.21 -5.53 -13.16
CA PRO A 136 27.94 -4.35 -13.58
C PRO A 136 27.05 -3.42 -14.40
N GLY A 137 27.23 -2.10 -14.30
CA GLY A 137 26.38 -1.12 -14.99
C GLY A 137 26.35 -1.24 -16.53
N GLU A 138 27.30 -1.97 -17.12
CA GLU A 138 27.38 -2.25 -18.56
C GLU A 138 26.71 -3.59 -18.95
N ALA A 139 26.24 -4.37 -17.99
CA ALA A 139 25.62 -5.66 -18.27
C ALA A 139 24.22 -5.47 -18.87
N GLY A 140 23.94 -6.17 -19.97
CA GLY A 140 22.59 -6.25 -20.53
C GLY A 140 21.62 -6.90 -19.52
N VAL A 141 20.42 -6.35 -19.37
CA VAL A 141 19.38 -6.87 -18.45
C VAL A 141 18.67 -8.10 -19.05
N PHE A 142 18.77 -8.28 -20.36
CA PHE A 142 18.23 -9.41 -21.10
C PHE A 142 19.34 -9.99 -21.99
N PRO A 143 19.34 -11.30 -22.26
CA PRO A 143 20.15 -11.86 -23.35
C PRO A 143 19.74 -11.26 -24.71
#